data_AF-A0A2M7Z9T5-F1
#
_entry.id   AF-A0A2M7Z9T5-F1
#
_cell.length_a   1.000
_cell.length_b   1.000
_cell.length_c   1.000
_cell.angle_alpha   90.00
_cell.angle_beta   90.00
_cell.angle_gamma   90.00
#
_symmetry.space_group_name_H-M   'P 1'
#
loop_
_entity.id
_entity.type
_entity.pdbx_description
1 polymer ?
#
loop_
_entity_poly.entity_id
_entity_poly.type
_entity_poly.pdbx_seq_one_letter_code
_entity_poly.pdbx_strand_id
1 'polypeptide(L)'
;MDIQTILSILGLLGVGGIIGSYIQYALNQKGDITKEVRSLNEDKYRSVLVFMRCILDPSVINQFGFSNKDEINLNRIKDDTEKIITYAKSKLKEYYYHSFLYASDNVINEIENFIKDPSEDNFIKVANAMRKDLWNKSKVETTK
;
A
#
# COMPACT_ATOMS: atom_id res chain seq x y z
N MET A 1 -56.84 8.67 -9.35
CA MET A 1 -55.57 9.32 -8.98
C MET A 1 -55.59 10.71 -9.57
N ASP A 2 -55.35 11.73 -8.74
CA ASP A 2 -55.33 13.11 -9.20
C ASP A 2 -53.99 13.43 -9.91
N ILE A 3 -54.04 14.28 -10.93
CA ILE A 3 -52.88 14.68 -11.73
C ILE A 3 -51.84 15.39 -10.86
N GLN A 4 -52.29 16.06 -9.79
CA GLN A 4 -51.41 16.66 -8.78
C GLN A 4 -50.61 15.61 -8.00
N THR A 5 -51.18 14.43 -7.74
CA THR A 5 -50.48 13.33 -7.05
C THR A 5 -49.38 12.75 -7.94
N ILE A 6 -49.63 12.61 -9.24
CA ILE A 6 -48.65 12.13 -10.24
C ILE A 6 -47.49 13.13 -10.38
N LEU A 7 -47.79 14.42 -10.49
CA LEU A 7 -46.77 15.49 -10.56
C LEU A 7 -45.93 15.60 -9.28
N SER A 8 -46.53 15.39 -8.11
CA SER A 8 -45.81 15.42 -6.83
C SER A 8 -44.85 14.23 -6.69
N ILE A 9 -45.26 13.03 -7.13
CA ILE A 9 -44.40 11.84 -7.15
C ILE A 9 -43.24 12.02 -8.13
N LEU A 10 -43.50 12.56 -9.33
CA LEU A 10 -42.45 12.87 -10.31
C LEU A 10 -41.48 13.95 -9.82
N GLY A 11 -41.96 14.98 -9.13
CA GLY A 11 -41.12 16.01 -8.50
C GLY A 11 -40.22 15.45 -7.40
N LEU A 12 -40.78 14.59 -6.53
CA LEU A 12 -40.03 13.89 -5.49
C LEU A 12 -38.97 12.94 -6.06
N LEU A 13 -39.28 12.19 -7.13
CA LEU A 13 -38.33 11.31 -7.81
C LEU A 13 -37.23 12.11 -8.54
N GLY A 14 -37.57 13.23 -9.17
CA GLY A 14 -36.61 14.10 -9.85
C GLY A 14 -35.61 14.74 -8.88
N VAL A 15 -36.08 15.30 -7.76
CA VAL A 15 -35.21 15.89 -6.73
C VAL A 15 -34.43 14.81 -5.98
N GLY A 16 -35.06 13.67 -5.68
CA GLY A 16 -34.42 12.51 -5.07
C GLY A 16 -33.30 11.92 -5.92
N GLY A 17 -33.46 11.89 -7.25
CA GLY A 17 -32.43 11.42 -8.18
C GLY A 17 -31.19 12.32 -8.24
N ILE A 18 -31.37 13.64 -8.16
CA ILE A 18 -30.25 14.61 -8.14
C ILE A 18 -29.46 14.48 -6.83
N ILE A 19 -30.15 14.44 -5.68
CA ILE A 19 -29.49 14.28 -4.37
C ILE A 19 -28.80 12.91 -4.27
N GLY A 20 -29.48 11.84 -4.71
CA GLY A 20 -28.93 10.50 -4.73
C GLY A 20 -27.67 10.38 -5.59
N SER A 21 -27.66 10.98 -6.79
CA SER A 21 -26.50 10.96 -7.68
C SER A 21 -25.31 11.74 -7.12
N TYR A 22 -25.53 12.87 -6.44
CA TYR A 22 -24.47 13.62 -5.76
C TYR A 22 -23.84 12.82 -4.60
N ILE A 23 -24.67 12.18 -3.76
CA ILE A 23 -24.19 11.32 -2.67
C ILE A 23 -23.40 10.12 -3.24
N GLN A 24 -23.95 9.47 -4.27
CA GLN A 24 -23.29 8.34 -4.94
C GLN A 24 -21.95 8.76 -5.56
N TYR A 25 -21.87 9.92 -6.19
CA TYR A 25 -20.64 10.48 -6.75
C TYR A 25 -19.58 10.71 -5.66
N ALA A 26 -19.96 11.34 -4.54
CA ALA A 26 -19.05 11.57 -3.43
C ALA A 26 -18.53 10.26 -2.79
N LEU A 27 -19.39 9.24 -2.68
CA LEU A 27 -19.01 7.91 -2.19
C LEU A 27 -18.06 7.19 -3.17
N ASN A 28 -18.36 7.24 -4.47
CA ASN A 28 -17.52 6.63 -5.50
C ASN A 28 -16.12 7.27 -5.53
N GLN A 29 -16.05 8.60 -5.49
CA GLN A 29 -14.76 9.31 -5.52
C GLN A 29 -13.87 8.99 -4.31
N LYS A 30 -14.45 8.86 -3.11
CA LYS A 30 -13.71 8.38 -1.92
C LYS A 30 -13.24 6.94 -2.08
N GLY A 31 -14.08 6.08 -2.66
CA GLY A 31 -13.73 4.70 -2.97
C GLY A 31 -12.55 4.59 -3.94
N ASP A 32 -12.52 5.43 -4.97
CA ASP A 32 -11.47 5.40 -6.00
C ASP A 32 -10.12 5.88 -5.46
N ILE A 33 -10.09 6.97 -4.69
CA ILE A 33 -8.86 7.42 -3.99
C ILE A 33 -8.33 6.33 -3.06
N THR A 34 -9.22 5.66 -2.32
CA THR A 34 -8.83 4.59 -1.40
C THR A 34 -8.23 3.40 -2.13
N LYS A 35 -8.79 3.02 -3.29
CA LYS A 35 -8.25 1.94 -4.13
C LYS A 35 -6.90 2.31 -4.71
N GLU A 36 -6.73 3.55 -5.19
CA GLU A 36 -5.47 4.04 -5.76
C GLU A 36 -4.36 4.05 -4.71
N VAL A 37 -4.62 4.60 -3.52
CA VAL A 37 -3.68 4.57 -2.39
C VAL A 37 -3.34 3.13 -2.01
N ARG A 38 -4.32 2.22 -1.96
CA ARG A 38 -4.03 0.80 -1.66
C ARG A 38 -3.14 0.16 -2.73
N SER A 39 -3.40 0.43 -4.02
CA SER A 39 -2.59 -0.10 -5.11
C SER A 39 -1.14 0.42 -5.05
N LEU A 40 -0.97 1.70 -4.71
CA LEU A 40 0.34 2.29 -4.48
C LEU A 40 1.05 1.63 -3.29
N ASN A 41 0.35 1.45 -2.17
CA ASN A 41 0.90 0.78 -0.99
C ASN A 41 1.34 -0.64 -1.31
N GLU A 42 0.53 -1.41 -2.04
CA GLU A 42 0.86 -2.79 -2.40
C GLU A 42 2.14 -2.88 -3.23
N ASP A 43 2.28 -2.02 -4.24
CA ASP A 43 3.49 -1.93 -5.09
C ASP A 43 4.74 -1.61 -4.25
N LYS A 44 4.65 -0.61 -3.37
CA LYS A 44 5.77 -0.22 -2.52
C LYS A 44 6.11 -1.26 -1.47
N TYR A 45 5.10 -1.88 -0.83
CA TYR A 45 5.31 -2.95 0.14
C TYR A 45 5.96 -4.18 -0.47
N ARG A 46 5.59 -4.56 -1.69
CA ARG A 46 6.27 -5.63 -2.42
C ARG A 46 7.77 -5.34 -2.57
N SER A 47 8.11 -4.13 -2.99
CA SER A 47 9.51 -3.70 -3.15
C SER A 47 10.28 -3.80 -1.84
N VAL A 48 9.70 -3.31 -0.75
CA VAL A 48 10.30 -3.40 0.60
C VAL A 48 10.59 -4.84 0.99
N LEU A 49 9.62 -5.75 0.84
CA LEU A 49 9.79 -7.15 1.20
C LEU A 49 10.89 -7.83 0.38
N VAL A 50 11.02 -7.51 -0.91
CA VAL A 50 12.10 -8.03 -1.76
C VAL A 50 13.47 -7.60 -1.23
N PHE A 51 13.67 -6.31 -0.93
CA PHE A 51 14.95 -5.84 -0.40
C PHE A 51 15.25 -6.42 0.99
N MET A 52 14.25 -6.55 1.86
CA MET A 52 14.42 -7.22 3.14
C MET A 52 14.84 -8.68 2.97
N ARG A 53 14.24 -9.39 2.02
CA ARG A 53 14.60 -10.78 1.71
C ARG A 53 16.04 -10.88 1.21
N CYS A 54 16.48 -9.96 0.35
CA CYS A 54 17.87 -9.89 -0.10
C CYS A 54 18.86 -9.57 1.02
N ILE A 55 18.45 -8.88 2.09
CA ILE A 55 19.30 -8.64 3.26
C ILE A 55 19.51 -9.93 4.06
N LEU A 56 18.46 -10.75 4.20
CA LEU A 56 18.52 -12.03 4.93
C LEU A 56 19.22 -13.13 4.14
N ASP A 57 18.94 -13.20 2.85
CA ASP A 57 19.45 -14.23 1.95
C ASP A 57 19.76 -13.62 0.58
N PRO A 58 21.00 -13.17 0.33
CA PRO A 58 21.35 -12.52 -0.93
C PRO A 58 21.29 -13.43 -2.16
N SER A 59 21.24 -14.75 -1.97
CA SER A 59 21.23 -15.73 -3.08
C SER A 59 19.93 -15.70 -3.90
N VAL A 60 18.86 -15.18 -3.30
CA VAL A 60 17.52 -15.08 -3.90
C VAL A 60 17.35 -13.95 -4.90
N ILE A 61 18.40 -13.19 -5.18
CA ILE A 61 18.31 -11.97 -6.00
C ILE A 61 17.74 -12.24 -7.41
N ASN A 62 17.94 -13.43 -7.96
CA ASN A 62 17.39 -13.79 -9.27
C ASN A 62 15.96 -14.35 -9.21
N GLN A 63 15.36 -14.46 -8.02
CA GLN A 63 14.02 -15.02 -7.80
C GLN A 63 12.92 -13.95 -7.80
N PHE A 64 13.29 -12.67 -7.72
CA PHE A 64 12.36 -11.55 -7.62
C PHE A 64 12.47 -10.63 -8.85
N GLY A 65 11.34 -10.06 -9.26
CA GLY A 65 11.32 -8.99 -10.26
C GLY A 65 11.70 -7.65 -9.61
N PHE A 66 12.68 -6.96 -10.17
CA PHE A 66 13.10 -5.63 -9.73
C PHE A 66 12.72 -4.57 -10.76
N SER A 67 12.84 -3.29 -10.39
CA SER A 67 12.75 -2.22 -11.37
C SER A 67 13.95 -2.31 -12.34
N ASN A 68 13.80 -1.88 -13.60
CA ASN A 68 14.89 -1.90 -14.59
C ASN A 68 16.18 -1.24 -14.07
N LYS A 69 16.06 -0.16 -13.30
CA LYS A 69 17.21 0.54 -12.71
C LYS A 69 17.89 -0.30 -11.63
N ASP A 70 17.10 -0.97 -10.79
CA ASP A 70 17.65 -1.82 -9.74
C ASP A 70 18.25 -3.09 -10.33
N GLU A 71 17.64 -3.71 -11.35
CA GLU A 71 18.20 -4.86 -12.07
C GLU A 71 19.58 -4.55 -12.67
N ILE A 72 19.76 -3.39 -13.32
CA ILE A 72 21.05 -2.98 -13.87
C ILE A 72 22.11 -2.89 -12.77
N ASN A 73 21.77 -2.29 -11.62
CA ASN A 73 22.73 -2.14 -10.52
C ASN A 73 23.05 -3.49 -9.88
N LEU A 74 22.03 -4.32 -9.65
CA LEU A 74 22.18 -5.64 -9.04
C LEU A 74 22.98 -6.60 -9.92
N ASN A 75 22.76 -6.58 -11.24
CA ASN A 75 23.54 -7.39 -12.19
C ASN A 75 25.05 -7.05 -12.18
N ARG A 76 25.42 -5.82 -11.83
CA ARG A 76 26.84 -5.41 -11.73
C ARG A 76 27.52 -5.90 -10.45
N ILE A 77 26.74 -6.30 -9.45
CA ILE A 77 27.23 -6.70 -8.12
C ILE A 77 26.77 -8.11 -7.72
N LYS A 78 26.13 -8.86 -8.63
CA LYS A 78 25.48 -10.14 -8.36
C LYS A 78 26.40 -11.23 -7.79
N ASP A 79 27.70 -11.13 -8.06
CA ASP A 79 28.71 -12.09 -7.61
C ASP A 79 29.30 -11.71 -6.24
N ASP A 80 28.86 -10.59 -5.66
CA ASP A 80 29.37 -10.03 -4.41
C ASP A 80 28.24 -9.86 -3.38
N THR A 81 28.15 -10.83 -2.48
CA THR A 81 27.15 -10.90 -1.42
C THR A 81 27.13 -9.65 -0.55
N GLU A 82 28.29 -9.10 -0.18
CA GLU A 82 28.39 -7.93 0.70
C GLU A 82 27.86 -6.67 0.00
N LYS A 83 28.18 -6.51 -1.29
CA LYS A 83 27.65 -5.41 -2.10
C LYS A 83 26.14 -5.52 -2.28
N ILE A 84 25.59 -6.72 -2.49
CA ILE A 84 24.14 -6.94 -2.57
C ILE A 84 23.46 -6.50 -1.27
N ILE A 85 23.96 -6.96 -0.12
CA ILE A 85 23.40 -6.59 1.19
C ILE A 85 23.47 -5.07 1.39
N THR A 86 24.61 -4.46 1.06
CA THR A 86 24.82 -3.01 1.21
C THR A 86 23.84 -2.23 0.33
N TYR A 87 23.65 -2.66 -0.92
CA TYR A 87 22.70 -2.07 -1.83
C TYR A 87 21.26 -2.22 -1.34
N ALA A 88 20.87 -3.43 -0.92
CA ALA A 88 19.54 -3.72 -0.40
C ALA A 88 19.23 -2.93 0.87
N LYS A 89 20.20 -2.76 1.79
CA LYS A 89 20.06 -1.88 2.96
C LYS A 89 19.85 -0.43 2.56
N SER A 90 20.61 0.08 1.58
CA SER A 90 20.43 1.45 1.08
C SER A 90 19.03 1.64 0.48
N LYS A 91 18.56 0.68 -0.30
CA LYS A 91 17.23 0.70 -0.89
C LYS A 91 16.14 0.62 0.16
N LEU A 92 16.26 -0.28 1.12
CA LEU A 92 15.32 -0.41 2.22
C LEU A 92 15.19 0.91 3.01
N LYS A 93 16.30 1.60 3.25
CA LYS A 93 16.30 2.91 3.92
C LYS A 93 15.60 4.00 3.08
N GLU A 94 15.79 3.99 1.77
CA GLU A 94 15.07 4.87 0.83
C GLU A 94 13.54 4.62 0.93
N TYR A 95 13.11 3.36 0.85
CA TYR A 95 11.70 3.01 0.97
C TYR A 95 11.11 3.29 2.36
N TYR A 96 11.90 3.13 3.42
CA TYR A 96 11.50 3.53 4.77
C TYR A 96 11.14 5.02 4.83
N TYR A 97 11.96 5.90 4.26
CA TYR A 97 11.62 7.34 4.21
C TYR A 97 10.41 7.63 3.31
N HIS A 98 10.24 6.91 2.20
CA HIS A 98 9.04 7.04 1.38
C HIS A 98 7.78 6.59 2.11
N SER A 99 7.88 5.58 2.99
CA SER A 99 6.72 5.00 3.69
C SER A 99 5.95 6.01 4.56
N PHE A 100 6.60 7.07 5.03
CA PHE A 100 5.94 8.16 5.76
C PHE A 100 4.82 8.86 4.96
N LEU A 101 4.81 8.73 3.62
CA LEU A 101 3.78 9.36 2.78
C LEU A 101 2.52 8.51 2.64
N TYR A 102 2.59 7.20 2.88
CA TYR A 102 1.54 6.27 2.44
C TYR A 102 1.25 5.11 3.41
N ALA A 103 2.19 4.76 4.28
CA ALA A 103 2.08 3.63 5.19
C ALA A 103 1.51 4.07 6.56
N SER A 104 0.91 3.13 7.30
CA SER A 104 0.54 3.37 8.69
C SER A 104 1.75 3.35 9.63
N ASP A 105 1.65 4.05 10.76
CA ASP A 105 2.68 4.08 11.80
C ASP A 105 3.15 2.69 12.23
N ASN A 106 2.23 1.73 12.29
CA ASN A 106 2.57 0.35 12.62
C ASN A 106 3.50 -0.28 11.59
N VAL A 107 3.31 -0.03 10.29
CA VAL A 107 4.21 -0.51 9.24
C VAL A 107 5.57 0.17 9.35
N ILE A 108 5.58 1.49 9.56
CA ILE A 108 6.81 2.30 9.69
C ILE A 108 7.66 1.76 10.86
N ASN A 109 7.04 1.54 12.02
CA ASN A 109 7.72 1.02 13.20
C ASN A 109 8.30 -0.38 12.99
N GLU A 110 7.55 -1.28 12.34
CA GLU A 110 8.06 -2.63 12.07
C GLU A 110 9.20 -2.62 11.04
N ILE A 111 9.14 -1.76 10.01
CA ILE A 111 10.26 -1.58 9.07
C ILE A 111 11.49 -1.08 9.82
N GLU A 112 11.33 -0.11 10.72
CA GLU A 112 12.43 0.41 11.55
C GLU A 112 13.05 -0.69 12.43
N ASN A 113 12.22 -1.54 13.05
CA ASN A 113 12.68 -2.68 13.84
C ASN A 113 13.51 -3.66 13.00
N PHE A 114 13.07 -3.97 11.79
CA PHE A 114 13.84 -4.82 10.88
C PHE A 114 15.17 -4.16 10.45
N ILE A 115 15.19 -2.84 10.20
CA ILE A 115 16.43 -2.14 9.86
C ILE A 115 17.45 -2.22 11.00
N LYS A 116 16.99 -2.10 12.26
CA LYS A 116 17.83 -2.20 13.46
C LYS A 116 18.35 -3.62 13.68
N ASP A 117 17.49 -4.61 13.48
CA ASP A 117 17.80 -6.03 13.71
C ASP A 117 17.18 -6.91 12.59
N PRO A 118 17.89 -7.13 11.48
CA PRO A 118 17.39 -7.93 10.37
C PRO A 118 17.31 -9.41 10.76
N SER A 119 16.09 -9.92 10.89
CA SER A 119 15.81 -11.34 11.20
C SER A 119 14.55 -11.82 10.48
N GLU A 120 14.40 -13.14 10.32
CA GLU A 120 13.18 -13.74 9.77
C GLU A 120 11.94 -13.38 10.60
N ASP A 121 12.08 -13.30 11.93
CA ASP A 121 10.99 -12.88 12.82
C ASP A 121 10.55 -11.44 12.54
N ASN A 122 11.50 -10.51 12.44
CA ASN A 122 11.16 -9.12 12.12
C ASN A 122 10.66 -8.97 10.69
N PHE A 123 11.12 -9.81 9.74
CA PHE A 123 10.55 -9.88 8.40
C PHE A 123 9.07 -10.23 8.42
N ILE A 124 8.70 -11.28 9.16
CA ILE A 124 7.32 -11.73 9.31
C ILE A 124 6.45 -10.65 9.98
N LYS A 125 6.97 -9.94 10.99
CA LYS A 125 6.25 -8.82 11.64
C LYS A 125 5.91 -7.71 10.65
N VAL A 126 6.88 -7.29 9.84
CA VAL A 126 6.65 -6.28 8.78
C VAL A 126 5.61 -6.76 7.77
N ALA A 127 5.75 -7.98 7.25
CA ALA A 127 4.79 -8.55 6.29
C ALA A 127 3.36 -8.59 6.86
N ASN A 128 3.21 -8.95 8.14
CA ASN A 128 1.93 -8.94 8.82
C ASN A 128 1.36 -7.53 9.02
N ALA A 129 2.20 -6.56 9.36
CA ALA A 129 1.79 -5.16 9.47
C ALA A 129 1.29 -4.63 8.12
N MET A 130 2.03 -4.88 7.03
CA MET A 130 1.63 -4.50 5.67
C MET A 130 0.32 -5.16 5.24
N ARG A 131 0.15 -6.47 5.51
CA ARG A 131 -1.10 -7.18 5.22
C ARG A 131 -2.29 -6.54 5.95
N LYS A 132 -2.13 -6.20 7.23
CA LYS A 132 -3.16 -5.51 7.99
C LYS A 132 -3.44 -4.12 7.42
N ASP A 133 -2.42 -3.38 7.03
CA ASP A 133 -2.59 -2.04 6.45
C ASP A 133 -3.35 -2.05 5.11
N LEU A 134 -3.09 -3.06 4.27
CA LEU A 134 -3.76 -3.22 2.97
C LEU A 134 -5.22 -3.69 3.09
N TRP A 135 -5.50 -4.62 4.03
CA TRP A 135 -6.76 -5.37 4.02
C TRP A 135 -7.65 -5.13 5.25
N ASN A 136 -7.10 -4.67 6.38
CA ASN A 136 -7.84 -4.46 7.62
C ASN A 136 -8.26 -2.99 7.88
N LYS A 137 -8.23 -2.11 6.88
CA LYS A 137 -8.92 -0.79 6.94
C LYS A 137 -10.45 -0.93 6.85
N SER A 138 -11.03 -1.98 7.45
CA SER A 138 -12.48 -2.19 7.59
C SER A 138 -13.07 -1.53 8.84
N LYS A 139 -12.27 -0.79 9.61
CA LYS A 139 -12.80 0.19 10.54
C LYS A 139 -12.59 1.55 9.92
N VAL A 140 -13.59 1.98 9.15
CA VAL A 140 -14.05 3.36 9.30
C VAL A 140 -14.01 3.62 10.79
N GLU A 141 -13.15 4.53 11.23
CA GLU A 141 -13.17 5.03 12.58
C GLU A 141 -14.60 5.49 12.84
N THR A 142 -15.40 4.60 13.44
CA THR A 142 -16.61 4.99 14.13
C THR A 142 -16.11 5.87 15.26
N THR A 143 -15.98 7.15 14.93
CA THR A 143 -15.91 8.26 15.87
C THR A 143 -17.10 8.04 16.80
N LYS A 144 -16.80 7.65 18.04
CA LYS A 144 -17.78 7.62 19.12
C LYS A 144 -18.08 9.03 19.55
#